data_AF-A0A0F0GCT4-F1
#
_entry.id   AF-A0A0F0GCT4-F1
#
_cell.length_a   1.000
_cell.length_b   1.000
_cell.length_c   1.000
_cell.angle_alpha   90.00
_cell.angle_beta   90.00
_cell.angle_gamma   90.00
#
_symmetry.space_group_name_H-M   'P 1'
#
loop_
_entity.id
_entity.type
_entity.pdbx_description
1 polymer ?
#
loop_
_entity_poly.entity_id
_entity_poly.type
_entity_poly.pdbx_seq_one_letter_code
_entity_poly.pdbx_strand_id
1 'polypeptide(L)' 'MIMAVAEDGRTLDLSPDGPLVDCLTWDELAESVTISLHTWFSTGLDLKLLVRHGLPVWCARHRIARAESPCGRLQVAQ' A
#
# COMPACT_ATOMS: atom_id res chain seq x y z
N MET A 1 -5.15 10.41 3.40
CA MET A 1 -4.41 10.53 2.14
C MET A 1 -2.94 10.39 2.47
N ILE A 2 -2.22 9.55 1.73
CA ILE A 2 -0.77 9.32 1.86
C ILE A 2 -0.16 9.68 0.52
N MET A 3 0.85 10.54 0.54
CA MET A 3 1.60 10.87 -0.66
C MET A 3 2.86 10.01 -0.70
N ALA A 4 3.06 9.27 -1.79
CA ALA A 4 4.28 8.50 -2.02
C ALA A 4 5.00 9.01 -3.26
N VAL A 5 6.33 9.05 -3.22
CA VAL A 5 7.15 9.45 -4.36
C VAL A 5 7.87 8.22 -4.90
N ALA A 6 7.61 7.90 -6.15
CA ALA A 6 8.28 6.84 -6.91
C ALA A 6 9.73 7.23 -7.23
N GLU A 7 10.60 6.24 -7.45
CA GLU A 7 12.01 6.48 -7.79
C GLU A 7 12.19 7.27 -9.11
N ASP A 8 11.21 7.19 -10.02
CA ASP A 8 11.19 7.98 -11.25
C ASP A 8 10.63 9.41 -11.08
N GLY A 9 10.41 9.84 -9.84
CA GLY A 9 9.95 11.18 -9.49
C GLY A 9 8.43 11.37 -9.58
N ARG A 10 7.65 10.34 -9.93
CA ARG A 10 6.19 10.44 -9.91
C ARG A 10 5.64 10.44 -8.49
N THR A 11 4.68 11.32 -8.25
CA THR A 11 3.90 11.32 -7.01
C THR A 11 2.66 10.45 -7.16
N LEU A 12 2.40 9.60 -6.18
CA LEU A 12 1.20 8.77 -6.07
C LEU A 12 0.41 9.23 -4.85
N ASP A 13 -0.80 9.75 -5.09
CA ASP A 13 -1.74 10.03 -4.02
C ASP A 13 -2.52 8.76 -3.67
N LEU A 14 -2.23 8.21 -2.50
CA LEU A 14 -2.85 7.00 -2.00
C LEU A 14 -3.97 7.34 -1.02
N SER A 15 -5.16 6.83 -1.32
CA SER A 15 -6.35 7.00 -0.49
C SER A 15 -6.98 5.65 -0.16
N PRO A 16 -7.48 5.44 1.07
CA PRO A 16 -8.21 4.21 1.39
C PRO A 16 -9.38 3.99 0.43
N ASP A 17 -9.54 2.75 -0.05
CA ASP A 17 -10.68 2.36 -0.90
C ASP A 17 -11.99 2.14 -0.12
N GLY A 18 -11.86 2.12 1.20
CA GLY A 18 -12.89 1.91 2.20
C GLY A 18 -12.29 2.11 3.59
N PRO A 19 -13.05 1.82 4.66
CA PRO A 19 -12.52 1.87 6.02
C PRO A 19 -11.39 0.85 6.17
N LEU A 20 -10.21 1.32 6.58
CA LEU A 20 -9.13 0.45 6.99
C LEU A 20 -9.55 -0.28 8.26
N VAL A 21 -9.14 -1.55 8.41
CA VAL A 21 -9.43 -2.31 9.62
C VAL A 21 -8.70 -1.67 10.81
N ASP A 22 -9.36 -1.59 11.97
CA ASP A 22 -8.86 -0.96 13.21
C ASP A 22 -7.52 -1.52 13.73
N CYS A 23 -7.04 -2.62 13.15
CA CYS A 23 -5.75 -3.21 13.47
C CYS A 23 -4.55 -2.48 12.85
N LEU A 24 -4.77 -1.46 12.03
CA LEU A 24 -3.73 -0.63 11.42
C LEU A 24 -3.53 0.65 12.22
N THR A 25 -2.35 0.79 12.82
CA THR A 25 -1.86 2.10 13.26
C THR A 25 -1.33 2.91 12.07
N TRP A 26 -1.19 4.23 12.24
CA TRP A 26 -0.60 5.09 11.20
C TRP A 26 0.84 4.70 10.84
N ASP A 27 1.65 4.30 11.83
CA ASP A 27 3.03 3.88 11.60
C ASP A 27 3.09 2.57 10.81
N GLU A 28 2.26 1.59 11.16
CA GLU A 28 2.17 0.32 10.41
C GLU A 28 1.65 0.53 8.99
N LEU A 29 0.74 1.49 8.80
CA LEU A 29 0.26 1.88 7.49
C LEU A 29 1.39 2.45 6.64
N ALA A 30 2.14 3.43 7.16
CA ALA A 30 3.26 4.04 6.46
C ALA A 30 4.37 3.02 6.12
N GLU A 31 4.70 2.14 7.06
CA GLU A 31 5.67 1.07 6.86
C GLU A 31 5.20 0.09 5.77
N SER A 32 3.94 -0.36 5.85
CA SER A 32 3.37 -1.28 4.87
C SER A 32 3.33 -0.67 3.47
N VAL A 33 3.00 0.62 3.35
CA VAL A 33 3.02 1.34 2.07
C VAL A 33 4.43 1.37 1.50
N THR A 34 5.40 1.74 2.32
CA THR A 34 6.81 1.84 1.92
C THR A 34 7.34 0.50 1.40
N ILE A 35 7.13 -0.57 2.16
CA ILE A 35 7.59 -1.92 1.78
C ILE A 35 6.89 -2.39 0.49
N SER A 36 5.58 -2.17 0.38
CA SER A 36 4.81 -2.63 -0.77
C SER A 36 5.20 -1.89 -2.04
N LEU A 37 5.38 -0.56 -1.98
CA LEU A 37 5.84 0.23 -3.11
C LEU A 37 7.29 -0.12 -3.49
N HIS A 38 8.19 -0.24 -2.51
CA HIS A 38 9.57 -0.64 -2.78
C HIS A 38 9.65 -2.01 -3.47
N THR A 39 8.88 -2.98 -2.98
CA THR A 39 8.78 -4.31 -3.60
C THR A 39 8.22 -4.21 -5.02
N TRP A 40 7.20 -3.38 -5.22
CA TRP A 40 6.59 -3.17 -6.53
C TRP A 40 7.58 -2.59 -7.55
N PHE A 41 8.32 -1.54 -7.17
CA PHE A 41 9.33 -0.91 -8.03
C PHE A 41 10.49 -1.85 -8.32
N SER A 42 11.04 -2.51 -7.28
CA SER A 42 12.17 -3.44 -7.44
C SER A 42 11.83 -4.68 -8.28
N THR A 43 10.56 -5.08 -8.32
CA THR A 43 10.09 -6.19 -9.17
C THR A 43 9.65 -5.74 -10.57
N GLY A 44 9.65 -4.44 -10.87
CA GLY A 44 9.28 -3.91 -12.18
C GLY A 44 7.79 -4.07 -12.51
N LEU A 45 6.92 -4.12 -11.51
CA LEU A 45 5.48 -4.28 -11.73
C LEU A 45 4.87 -2.99 -12.31
N ASP A 46 3.95 -3.15 -13.27
CA ASP A 46 3.29 -2.01 -13.92
C ASP A 46 2.36 -1.26 -12.94
N LEU A 47 2.56 0.05 -12.77
CA LEU A 47 1.68 0.90 -11.96
C LEU A 47 0.21 0.87 -12.39
N LYS A 48 -0.12 0.54 -13.63
CA LYS A 48 -1.51 0.33 -14.05
C LYS A 48 -2.19 -0.77 -13.25
N LEU A 49 -1.44 -1.80 -12.84
CA LEU A 49 -1.96 -2.86 -11.95
C LEU A 49 -2.20 -2.31 -10.55
N LEU A 50 -1.38 -1.36 -10.09
CA LEU A 50 -1.58 -0.69 -8.80
C LEU A 50 -2.85 0.16 -8.80
N VAL A 51 -3.09 0.92 -9.87
CA VAL A 51 -4.32 1.70 -10.06
C VAL A 51 -5.56 0.80 -10.11
N ARG A 52 -5.45 -0.39 -10.72
CA ARG A 52 -6.59 -1.31 -10.86
C ARG A 52 -6.89 -2.11 -9.58
N HIS A 53 -5.87 -2.55 -8.86
CA HIS A 53 -6.02 -3.50 -7.75
C HIS A 53 -5.83 -2.86 -6.36
N GLY A 54 -5.33 -1.61 -6.31
CA GLY A 54 -4.94 -0.94 -5.09
C GLY A 54 -3.68 -1.55 -4.46
N LEU A 55 -3.01 -0.75 -3.63
CA LEU A 55 -1.89 -1.17 -2.80
C LEU A 55 -2.44 -1.88 -1.54
N PRO A 56 -2.21 -3.19 -1.36
CA PRO A 56 -2.61 -3.86 -0.13
C PRO A 56 -1.74 -3.40 1.04
N VAL A 57 -2.35 -3.27 2.22
CA VAL A 57 -1.67 -2.88 3.46
C VAL A 57 -1.88 -3.90 4.58
N TRP A 58 -0.82 -4.18 5.34
CA TRP A 58 -0.83 -5.15 6.45
C TRP A 58 -0.21 -4.55 7.70
N CYS A 59 -0.89 -4.72 8.84
CA CYS A 59 -0.28 -4.51 10.15
C CYS A 59 0.74 -5.61 10.47
N ALA A 60 1.60 -5.36 11.47
CA ALA A 60 2.70 -6.27 11.81
C ALA A 60 2.20 -7.68 12.14
N ARG A 61 1.07 -7.78 12.86
CA ARG A 61 0.45 -9.05 13.24
C ARG A 61 0.08 -9.91 12.02
N HIS A 62 -0.60 -9.32 11.03
CA HIS A 62 -1.02 -10.06 9.83
C HIS A 62 0.16 -10.40 8.93
N ARG A 63 1.21 -9.55 8.90
CA ARG A 63 2.44 -9.83 8.17
C ARG A 63 3.18 -11.04 8.76
N ILE A 64 3.35 -11.10 10.08
CA ILE A 64 3.97 -12.23 10.79
C ILE A 64 3.17 -13.52 10.55
N ALA A 65 1.84 -13.43 10.61
CA ALA A 65 0.95 -14.56 10.38
C ALA A 65 0.84 -15.00 8.91
N ARG A 66 1.46 -14.27 7.97
CA ARG A 66 1.31 -14.47 6.52
C ARG A 66 -0.15 -14.57 6.09
N ALA A 67 -0.99 -13.70 6.64
CA ALA A 67 -2.42 -13.71 6.37
C ALA A 67 -2.71 -13.54 4.88
N GLU A 68 -3.65 -14.33 4.35
CA GLU A 68 -4.05 -14.27 2.94
C GLU A 68 -4.74 -12.95 2.58
N SER A 69 -5.44 -12.35 3.53
CA SER A 69 -6.19 -11.09 3.34
C SER A 69 -5.44 -9.90 3.96
N PRO A 70 -5.33 -8.77 3.23
CA PRO A 70 -4.76 -7.55 3.78
C PRO A 70 -5.69 -6.88 4.80
N CYS A 71 -5.15 -5.98 5.62
CA CYS A 71 -5.90 -5.13 6.55
C CYS A 71 -6.68 -4.01 5.84
N GLY A 72 -6.41 -3.80 4.55
CA GLY A 72 -7.09 -2.83 3.71
C GLY A 72 -6.36 -2.65 2.39
N ARG A 73 -6.89 -1.78 1.54
CA ARG A 73 -6.27 -1.39 0.27
C ARG A 73 -6.28 0.13 0.13
N LEU A 74 -5.21 0.65 -0.45
CA LEU A 74 -5.12 2.06 -0.86
C LEU A 74 -5.23 2.15 -2.39
N GLN A 75 -6.16 2.95 -2.90
CA GLN A 75 -6.22 3.27 -4.31
C GLN A 75 -5.29 4.44 -4.63
N VAL A 76 -4.78 4.44 -5.86
CA VAL A 76 -4.16 5.63 -6.44
C VAL A 76 -5.30 6.56 -6.86
N ALA A 77 -5.43 7.70 -6.18
CA ALA A 77 -6.30 8.78 -6.60
C ALA A 77 -5.72 9.38 -7.89
N GLN A 78 -6.54 9.45 -8.94
CA GLN A 78 -6.22 10.13 -10.20
C GLN A 78 -6.76 11.55 -10.19
#